data_AF-A0A951UUC1-F1
#
_entry.id   AF-A0A951UUC1-F1
#
_cell.length_a   1.000
_cell.length_b   1.000
_cell.length_c   1.000
_cell.angle_alpha   90.00
_cell.angle_beta   90.00
_cell.angle_gamma   90.00
#
_symmetry.space_group_name_H-M   'P 1'
#
loop_
_entity.id
_entity.type
_entity.pdbx_description
1 polymer ?
#
loop_
_entity_poly.entity_id
_entity_poly.type
_entity_poly.pdbx_seq_one_letter_code
_entity_poly.pdbx_strand_id
1 'polypeptide(L)'
;MNQMSGFTRQETMHLAGCTSSRLAYLEKVSLIVPYRFGNNARPTVIFSWEQLLEIRAIKNLRKDVSLQTVRKLIKFLDDSGYDNSLRDKQLVVVGEEIFWVKQDWSDFGENLPTAVKVAGKSDKQVGQYVLIVIPPLIDIVNEIWKAARRSKIVDFKSFEKRAKTLPI
;
A
#
# COMPACT_ATOMS: atom_id res chain seq x y z
N MET A 1 -6.40 -14.87 -19.59
CA MET A 1 -7.51 -14.40 -18.72
C MET A 1 -8.12 -15.61 -18.04
N ASN A 2 -7.83 -15.84 -16.75
CA ASN A 2 -8.40 -16.94 -15.97
C ASN A 2 -9.40 -16.39 -14.94
N GLN A 3 -10.48 -17.14 -14.72
CA GLN A 3 -11.69 -16.76 -13.98
C GLN A 3 -11.44 -16.25 -12.54
N MET A 4 -12.10 -15.14 -12.17
CA MET A 4 -12.45 -14.73 -10.78
C MET A 4 -11.36 -14.72 -9.68
N SER A 5 -10.07 -14.54 -9.98
CA SER A 5 -9.05 -14.35 -8.94
C SER A 5 -8.99 -12.89 -8.46
N GLY A 6 -9.92 -12.48 -7.60
CA GLY A 6 -9.90 -11.13 -7.02
C GLY A 6 -10.88 -10.95 -5.86
N PHE A 7 -10.96 -9.73 -5.33
CA PHE A 7 -11.68 -9.39 -4.12
C PHE A 7 -12.90 -8.53 -4.44
N THR A 8 -14.06 -8.87 -3.88
CA THR A 8 -15.24 -8.00 -3.99
C THR A 8 -15.00 -6.68 -3.28
N ARG A 9 -15.88 -5.69 -3.51
CA ARG A 9 -15.81 -4.40 -2.81
C ARG A 9 -15.81 -4.56 -1.29
N GLN A 10 -16.66 -5.41 -0.74
CA GLN A 10 -16.77 -5.62 0.70
C GLN A 10 -15.52 -6.30 1.27
N GLU A 11 -14.99 -7.32 0.58
CA GLU A 11 -13.74 -7.97 0.97
C GLU A 11 -12.56 -6.99 0.91
N THR A 12 -12.49 -6.15 -0.12
CA THR A 12 -11.45 -5.14 -0.30
C THR A 12 -11.47 -4.11 0.82
N MET A 13 -12.65 -3.60 1.18
CA MET A 13 -12.80 -2.67 2.31
C MET A 13 -12.31 -3.29 3.61
N HIS A 14 -12.67 -4.54 3.86
CA HIS A 14 -12.27 -5.26 5.05
C HIS A 14 -10.75 -5.52 5.09
N LEU A 15 -10.19 -6.07 4.01
CA LEU A 15 -8.80 -6.50 3.91
C LEU A 15 -7.81 -5.34 3.80
N ALA A 16 -8.13 -4.28 3.05
CA ALA A 16 -7.29 -3.07 3.02
C ALA A 16 -7.59 -2.12 4.19
N GLY A 17 -8.67 -2.37 4.93
CA GLY A 17 -9.15 -1.52 6.02
C GLY A 17 -9.47 -0.10 5.54
N CYS A 18 -10.21 0.02 4.44
CA CYS A 18 -10.59 1.28 3.82
C CYS A 18 -12.13 1.42 3.74
N THR A 19 -12.62 2.65 3.61
CA THR A 19 -14.06 2.95 3.50
C THR A 19 -14.53 2.91 2.04
N SER A 20 -15.83 2.74 1.83
CA SER A 20 -16.45 2.81 0.49
C SER A 20 -16.14 4.13 -0.23
N SER A 21 -16.14 5.24 0.52
CA SER A 21 -15.82 6.57 0.01
C SER A 21 -14.36 6.70 -0.40
N ARG A 22 -13.44 6.07 0.35
CA ARG A 22 -12.02 6.03 -0.02
C ARG A 22 -11.80 5.22 -1.29
N LEU A 23 -12.45 4.06 -1.44
CA LEU A 23 -12.39 3.28 -2.68
C LEU A 23 -12.92 4.05 -3.88
N ALA A 24 -14.13 4.62 -3.76
CA ALA A 24 -14.73 5.40 -4.85
C ALA A 24 -13.84 6.59 -5.26
N TYR A 25 -13.20 7.22 -4.29
CA TYR A 25 -12.23 8.27 -4.56
C TYR A 25 -11.00 7.77 -5.33
N LEU A 26 -10.39 6.66 -4.92
CA LEU A 26 -9.20 6.09 -5.58
C LEU A 26 -9.52 5.64 -7.01
N GLU A 27 -10.74 5.12 -7.22
CA GLU A 27 -11.28 4.84 -8.55
C GLU A 27 -11.43 6.12 -9.39
N LYS A 28 -12.00 7.19 -8.80
CA LYS A 28 -12.20 8.49 -9.49
C LYS A 28 -10.90 9.12 -9.97
N VAL A 29 -9.82 8.98 -9.19
CA VAL A 29 -8.49 9.51 -9.58
C VAL A 29 -7.65 8.51 -10.37
N SER A 30 -8.25 7.41 -10.83
CA SER A 30 -7.61 6.37 -11.65
C SER A 30 -6.39 5.69 -11.02
N LEU A 31 -6.21 5.79 -9.70
CA LEU A 31 -5.16 5.04 -8.98
C LEU A 31 -5.52 3.56 -8.86
N ILE A 32 -6.81 3.25 -8.97
CA ILE A 32 -7.31 1.88 -8.94
C ILE A 32 -8.38 1.74 -10.00
N VAL A 33 -8.25 0.73 -10.84
CA VAL A 33 -9.19 0.45 -11.93
C VAL A 33 -9.71 -0.98 -11.76
N PRO A 34 -10.76 -1.20 -10.96
CA PRO A 34 -11.24 -2.54 -10.70
C PRO A 34 -11.90 -3.14 -11.94
N TYR A 35 -11.88 -4.47 -12.03
CA TYR A 35 -12.58 -5.21 -13.06
C TYR A 35 -14.08 -5.21 -12.80
N ARG A 36 -14.88 -4.92 -13.83
CA ARG A 36 -16.35 -4.86 -13.74
C ARG A 36 -16.98 -5.78 -14.77
N PHE A 37 -17.99 -6.54 -14.37
CA PHE A 37 -18.75 -7.42 -15.25
C PHE A 37 -20.19 -7.60 -14.75
N GLY A 38 -21.05 -8.21 -15.58
CA GLY A 38 -22.47 -8.40 -15.28
C GLY A 38 -23.32 -7.22 -15.77
N ASN A 39 -24.47 -7.00 -15.12
CA ASN A 39 -25.45 -6.00 -15.55
C ASN A 39 -24.92 -4.56 -15.37
N ASN A 40 -25.00 -3.73 -16.41
CA ASN A 40 -24.58 -2.33 -16.41
C ASN A 40 -25.21 -1.48 -15.29
N ALA A 41 -26.43 -1.79 -14.84
CA ALA A 41 -27.08 -1.05 -13.76
C ALA A 41 -26.49 -1.36 -12.37
N ARG A 42 -25.95 -2.58 -12.16
CA ARG A 42 -25.36 -3.05 -10.90
C ARG A 42 -24.21 -4.01 -11.19
N PRO A 43 -23.07 -3.52 -11.72
CA PRO A 43 -21.98 -4.38 -12.10
C PRO A 43 -21.34 -5.02 -10.86
N THR A 44 -20.93 -6.28 -11.00
CA THR A 44 -20.05 -6.92 -10.04
C THR A 44 -18.66 -6.30 -10.18
N VAL A 45 -18.10 -5.79 -9.08
CA VAL A 45 -16.81 -5.11 -9.04
C VAL A 45 -15.80 -5.98 -8.30
N ILE A 46 -14.69 -6.30 -8.96
CA ILE A 46 -13.61 -7.14 -8.44
C ILE A 46 -12.28 -6.38 -8.51
N PHE A 47 -11.58 -6.37 -7.38
CA PHE A 47 -10.25 -5.78 -7.22
C PHE A 47 -9.18 -6.86 -7.28
N SER A 48 -8.04 -6.56 -7.89
CA SER A 48 -6.92 -7.51 -7.91
C SER A 48 -6.14 -7.50 -6.59
N TRP A 49 -5.25 -8.48 -6.41
CA TRP A 49 -4.31 -8.51 -5.28
C TRP A 49 -3.41 -7.28 -5.25
N GLU A 50 -2.91 -6.88 -6.41
CA GLU A 50 -2.03 -5.74 -6.60
C GLU A 50 -2.75 -4.42 -6.23
N GLN A 51 -4.04 -4.32 -6.55
CA GLN A 51 -4.87 -3.19 -6.14
C GLN A 51 -5.11 -3.17 -4.64
N LEU A 52 -5.28 -4.34 -4.01
CA LEU A 52 -5.43 -4.44 -2.56
C LEU A 52 -4.18 -3.92 -1.83
N LEU A 53 -2.99 -4.28 -2.32
CA LEU A 53 -1.71 -3.79 -1.81
C LEU A 53 -1.59 -2.27 -2.00
N GLU A 54 -1.92 -1.77 -3.18
CA GLU A 54 -1.89 -0.33 -3.50
C GLU A 54 -2.78 0.49 -2.55
N ILE A 55 -4.02 0.03 -2.30
CA ILE A 55 -4.93 0.70 -1.35
C ILE A 55 -4.30 0.77 0.04
N ARG A 56 -3.63 -0.30 0.47
CA ARG A 56 -3.05 -0.40 1.80
C ARG A 56 -1.79 0.46 1.93
N ALA A 57 -0.94 0.51 0.90
CA ALA A 57 0.20 1.42 0.82
C ALA A 57 -0.27 2.89 0.94
N ILE A 58 -1.26 3.29 0.13
CA ILE A 58 -1.83 4.64 0.18
C ILE A 58 -2.46 4.92 1.56
N LYS A 59 -3.19 3.97 2.14
CA LYS A 59 -3.76 4.12 3.49
C LYS A 59 -2.69 4.37 4.54
N ASN A 60 -1.60 3.60 4.51
CA ASN A 60 -0.50 3.73 5.46
C ASN A 60 0.21 5.07 5.30
N LEU A 61 0.55 5.46 4.08
CA LEU A 61 1.15 6.76 3.77
C LEU A 61 0.28 7.92 4.30
N ARG A 62 -1.04 7.80 4.14
CA ARG A 62 -2.02 8.80 4.61
C ARG A 62 -2.19 8.91 6.13
N LYS A 63 -1.52 8.08 6.93
CA LYS A 63 -1.46 8.30 8.39
C LYS A 63 -0.63 9.55 8.71
N ASP A 64 0.39 9.81 7.89
CA ASP A 64 1.39 10.83 8.15
C ASP A 64 1.33 11.99 7.14
N VAL A 65 0.80 11.78 5.92
CA VAL A 65 0.70 12.84 4.90
C VAL A 65 -0.71 13.09 4.36
N SER A 66 -0.91 14.32 3.87
CA SER A 66 -2.15 14.73 3.21
C SER A 66 -2.37 13.99 1.88
N LEU A 67 -3.64 13.90 1.45
CA LEU A 67 -3.98 13.33 0.14
C LEU A 67 -3.40 14.15 -1.03
N GLN A 68 -3.23 15.46 -0.85
CA GLN A 68 -2.60 16.29 -1.87
C GLN A 68 -1.12 15.96 -2.02
N THR A 69 -0.42 15.67 -0.92
CA THR A 69 0.97 15.22 -0.94
C THR A 69 1.11 13.89 -1.68
N VAL A 70 0.21 12.92 -1.41
CA VAL A 70 0.17 11.65 -2.15
C VAL A 70 -0.05 11.87 -3.65
N ARG A 71 -0.95 12.77 -4.05
CA ARG A 71 -1.14 13.12 -5.46
C ARG A 71 0.09 13.75 -6.11
N LYS A 72 0.78 14.63 -5.39
CA LYS A 72 2.03 15.24 -5.88
C LYS A 72 3.10 14.17 -6.10
N LEU A 73 3.21 13.19 -5.21
CA LEU A 73 4.11 12.04 -5.37
C LEU A 73 3.78 11.25 -6.64
N ILE A 74 2.52 10.85 -6.81
CA ILE A 74 2.09 10.06 -7.98
C ILE A 74 2.35 10.84 -9.27
N LYS A 75 1.97 12.13 -9.30
CA LYS A 75 2.25 13.01 -10.43
C LYS A 75 3.73 13.12 -10.72
N PHE A 76 4.57 13.25 -9.70
CA PHE A 76 6.03 13.27 -9.87
C PHE A 76 6.56 11.99 -10.50
N LEU A 77 6.06 10.82 -10.07
CA LEU A 77 6.44 9.53 -10.63
C LEU A 77 6.06 9.44 -12.12
N ASP A 78 4.83 9.81 -12.45
CA ASP A 78 4.33 9.86 -13.83
C ASP A 78 5.17 10.81 -14.70
N ASP A 79 5.34 12.06 -14.24
CA ASP A 79 6.08 13.10 -14.96
C ASP A 79 7.57 12.72 -15.15
N SER A 80 8.11 11.88 -14.27
CA SER A 80 9.50 11.38 -14.31
C SER A 80 9.66 10.05 -15.06
N GLY A 81 8.58 9.48 -15.62
CA GLY A 81 8.61 8.21 -16.36
C GLY A 81 8.76 6.96 -15.49
N TYR A 82 8.50 7.04 -14.19
CA TYR A 82 8.48 5.89 -13.29
C TYR A 82 7.07 5.29 -13.20
N ASP A 83 6.96 3.99 -12.91
CA ASP A 83 5.69 3.39 -12.52
C ASP A 83 5.11 4.12 -11.30
N ASN A 84 3.84 4.50 -11.35
CA ASN A 84 3.17 5.31 -10.34
C ASN A 84 2.56 4.50 -9.19
N SER A 85 2.69 3.16 -9.23
CA SER A 85 2.27 2.32 -8.11
C SER A 85 3.17 2.54 -6.88
N LEU A 86 2.55 2.69 -5.71
CA LEU A 86 3.24 2.90 -4.44
C LEU A 86 3.54 1.60 -3.72
N ARG A 87 2.81 0.52 -4.04
CA ARG A 87 2.94 -0.79 -3.37
C ARG A 87 4.35 -1.39 -3.40
N ASP A 88 5.13 -1.08 -4.44
CA ASP A 88 6.45 -1.67 -4.70
C ASP A 88 7.59 -0.67 -4.42
N LYS A 89 7.29 0.47 -3.78
CA LYS A 89 8.27 1.53 -3.49
C LYS A 89 8.57 1.63 -2.01
N GLN A 90 9.85 1.80 -1.68
CA GLN A 90 10.27 2.17 -0.34
C GLN A 90 10.13 3.68 -0.14
N LEU A 91 9.00 4.07 0.44
CA LEU A 91 8.72 5.46 0.79
C LEU A 91 9.06 5.69 2.26
N VAL A 92 9.63 6.85 2.56
CA VAL A 92 9.92 7.33 3.91
C VAL A 92 9.24 8.67 4.09
N VAL A 93 8.54 8.86 5.21
CA VAL A 93 7.90 10.13 5.54
C VAL A 93 8.65 10.79 6.68
N VAL A 94 9.04 12.05 6.50
CA VAL A 94 9.63 12.89 7.55
C VAL A 94 8.84 14.19 7.62
N GLY A 95 8.11 14.40 8.72
CA GLY A 95 7.14 15.49 8.80
C GLY A 95 6.04 15.35 7.74
N GLU A 96 5.92 16.35 6.85
CA GLU A 96 4.96 16.33 5.73
C GLU A 96 5.62 15.99 4.38
N GLU A 97 6.91 15.64 4.38
CA GLU A 97 7.70 15.36 3.19
C GLU A 97 7.80 13.85 2.93
N ILE A 98 7.81 13.46 1.65
CA ILE A 98 7.93 12.06 1.22
C ILE A 98 9.23 11.89 0.45
N PHE A 99 10.04 10.92 0.87
CA PHE A 99 11.27 10.50 0.23
C PHE A 99 11.05 9.12 -0.39
N TRP A 100 11.38 8.98 -1.68
CA TRP A 100 11.46 7.66 -2.31
C TRP A 100 12.91 7.20 -2.31
N VAL A 101 13.19 6.15 -1.55
CA VAL A 101 14.51 5.51 -1.51
C VAL A 101 14.57 4.51 -2.67
N LYS A 102 15.37 4.84 -3.69
CA LYS A 102 15.71 3.91 -4.77
C LYS A 102 16.79 2.97 -4.24
N GLN A 103 16.41 1.77 -3.83
CA GLN A 103 17.38 0.72 -3.51
C GLN A 103 17.76 -0.03 -4.78
N ASP A 104 19.06 -0.28 -4.92
CA ASP A 104 19.56 -1.44 -5.66
C ASP A 104 19.80 -2.55 -4.63
N TRP A 105 19.11 -3.68 -4.78
CA TRP A 105 19.13 -4.79 -3.81
C TRP A 105 20.40 -5.64 -3.92
N SER A 106 21.24 -5.41 -4.94
CA SER A 106 22.53 -6.09 -5.11
C SER A 106 23.56 -5.74 -4.03
N ASP A 107 23.43 -4.56 -3.40
CA ASP A 107 24.50 -3.98 -2.57
C ASP A 107 24.14 -3.88 -1.08
N PHE A 108 23.08 -4.58 -0.64
CA PHE A 108 22.54 -4.51 0.73
C PHE A 108 23.56 -4.83 1.83
N GLY A 109 24.63 -5.58 1.50
CA GLY A 109 25.73 -5.86 2.42
C GLY A 109 26.74 -4.72 2.59
N GLU A 110 26.82 -3.78 1.65
CA GLU A 110 27.91 -2.79 1.58
C GLU A 110 27.45 -1.36 1.83
N ASN A 111 26.22 -0.99 1.50
CA ASN A 111 25.73 0.39 1.59
C ASN A 111 24.36 0.48 2.28
N LEU A 112 24.36 0.35 3.60
CA LEU A 112 23.18 0.69 4.43
C LEU A 112 22.90 2.20 4.32
N PRO A 113 21.66 2.63 4.02
CA PRO A 113 21.27 4.03 4.20
C PRO A 113 21.25 4.36 5.71
N THR A 114 22.32 4.98 6.21
CA THR A 114 22.44 5.45 7.59
C THR A 114 21.86 6.85 7.72
N ALA A 115 20.64 6.96 8.26
CA ALA A 115 20.11 8.23 8.74
C ALA A 115 20.27 8.32 10.27
N VAL A 116 20.90 9.39 10.76
CA VAL A 116 21.12 9.67 12.19
C VAL A 116 20.29 10.88 12.60
N LYS A 117 19.53 10.77 13.70
CA LYS A 117 18.76 11.88 14.26
C LYS A 117 19.72 12.86 14.95
N VAL A 118 19.96 14.00 14.30
CA VAL A 118 20.92 15.02 14.77
C VAL A 118 20.29 16.16 15.59
N ALA A 119 18.98 16.42 15.51
CA ALA A 119 18.29 17.45 16.31
C ALA A 119 16.75 17.24 16.38
N GLY A 120 16.09 17.86 17.37
CA GLY A 120 14.63 17.85 17.52
C GLY A 120 14.12 18.81 18.61
N LYS A 121 12.81 19.04 18.67
CA LYS A 121 12.15 19.96 19.64
C LYS A 121 12.28 19.56 21.12
N SER A 122 12.77 18.36 21.37
CA SER A 122 13.03 17.75 22.68
C SER A 122 14.32 16.96 22.53
N ASP A 123 15.29 17.17 23.43
CA ASP A 123 16.61 16.52 23.41
C ASP A 123 16.56 15.00 23.63
N LYS A 124 15.36 14.42 23.74
CA LYS A 124 15.20 12.97 23.77
C LYS A 124 15.54 12.37 22.39
N GLN A 125 16.47 11.42 22.41
CA GLN A 125 16.87 10.56 21.27
C GLN A 125 17.76 11.25 20.22
N VAL A 126 18.44 12.35 20.55
CA VAL A 126 19.55 12.88 19.72
C VAL A 126 20.72 11.89 19.77
N GLY A 127 21.32 11.59 18.62
CA GLY A 127 22.42 10.61 18.51
C GLY A 127 21.98 9.14 18.41
N GLN A 128 20.67 8.87 18.32
CA GLN A 128 20.15 7.54 18.01
C GLN A 128 19.95 7.36 16.50
N TYR A 129 20.24 6.16 15.99
CA TYR A 129 19.76 5.73 14.68
C TYR A 129 18.25 5.59 14.75
N VAL A 130 17.51 6.38 13.98
CA VAL A 130 16.05 6.31 13.95
C VAL A 130 15.60 6.04 12.53
N LEU A 131 15.31 4.76 12.27
CA LEU A 131 14.56 4.29 11.12
C LEU A 131 13.09 4.19 11.55
N ILE A 132 12.22 5.05 11.03
CA ILE A 132 10.78 4.73 11.01
C ILE A 132 10.52 4.09 9.66
N VAL A 133 10.61 2.77 9.65
CA VAL A 133 10.39 1.90 8.50
C VAL A 133 8.88 1.86 8.25
N ILE A 134 8.40 2.31 7.07
CA ILE A 134 7.07 1.88 6.60
C ILE A 134 7.14 0.36 6.55
N PRO A 135 6.17 -0.38 7.14
CA PRO A 135 6.28 -1.82 7.25
C PRO A 135 6.63 -2.39 5.88
N PRO A 136 7.74 -3.15 5.73
CA PRO A 136 8.09 -3.75 4.45
C PRO A 136 6.88 -4.46 3.85
N LEU A 137 6.85 -4.62 2.51
CA LEU A 137 5.71 -5.24 1.83
C LEU A 137 5.27 -6.55 2.50
N ILE A 138 6.23 -7.30 3.07
CA ILE A 138 5.95 -8.51 3.83
C ILE A 138 5.10 -8.28 5.08
N ASP A 139 5.30 -7.19 5.81
CA ASP A 139 4.47 -6.85 6.96
C ASP A 139 3.06 -6.47 6.54
N ILE A 140 2.92 -5.76 5.41
CA ILE A 140 1.61 -5.47 4.81
C ILE A 140 0.90 -6.79 4.44
N VAL A 141 1.62 -7.72 3.81
CA VAL A 141 1.11 -9.06 3.49
C VAL A 141 0.70 -9.79 4.78
N ASN A 142 1.57 -9.85 5.79
CA ASN A 142 1.32 -10.50 7.07
C ASN A 142 0.08 -9.91 7.78
N GLU A 143 -0.11 -8.60 7.74
CA GLU A 143 -1.31 -7.95 8.27
C GLU A 143 -2.58 -8.33 7.50
N ILE A 144 -2.53 -8.40 6.16
CA ILE A 144 -3.67 -8.83 5.33
C ILE A 144 -4.02 -10.29 5.65
N TRP A 145 -3.03 -11.16 5.78
CA TRP A 145 -3.24 -12.57 6.17
C TRP A 145 -3.83 -12.69 7.58
N LYS A 146 -3.36 -11.89 8.54
CA LYS A 146 -3.96 -11.82 9.90
C LYS A 146 -5.41 -11.35 9.85
N ALA A 147 -5.72 -10.35 9.02
CA ALA A 147 -7.08 -9.85 8.84
C ALA A 147 -8.00 -10.92 8.22
N ALA A 148 -7.52 -11.63 7.18
CA ALA A 148 -8.26 -12.72 6.55
C ALA A 148 -8.58 -13.86 7.53
N ARG A 149 -7.60 -14.29 8.35
CA ARG A 149 -7.80 -15.35 9.36
C ARG A 149 -8.87 -15.01 10.41
N ARG A 150 -9.02 -13.73 10.74
CA ARG A 150 -9.97 -13.24 11.76
C ARG A 150 -11.32 -12.83 11.17
N SER A 151 -11.46 -12.86 9.84
CA SER A 151 -12.63 -12.34 9.16
C SER A 151 -13.80 -13.31 9.23
N LYS A 152 -15.01 -12.78 9.44
CA LYS A 152 -16.28 -13.49 9.16
C LYS A 152 -16.84 -13.20 7.77
N ILE A 153 -16.20 -12.28 7.03
CA ILE A 153 -16.64 -11.80 5.73
C ILE A 153 -15.90 -12.53 4.61
N VAL A 154 -14.61 -12.84 4.84
CA VAL A 154 -13.73 -13.51 3.88
C VAL A 154 -13.63 -14.99 4.25
N ASP A 155 -13.95 -15.88 3.31
CA ASP A 155 -13.63 -17.30 3.45
C ASP A 155 -12.12 -17.51 3.33
N PHE A 156 -11.51 -18.11 4.36
CA PHE A 156 -10.05 -18.20 4.45
C PHE A 156 -9.44 -19.12 3.38
N LYS A 157 -10.04 -20.29 3.11
CA LYS A 157 -9.53 -21.22 2.09
C LYS A 157 -9.60 -20.64 0.68
N SER A 158 -10.65 -19.87 0.40
CA SER A 158 -10.81 -19.12 -0.84
C SER A 158 -9.81 -17.96 -0.93
N PHE A 159 -9.54 -17.27 0.18
CA PHE A 159 -8.51 -16.24 0.25
C PHE A 159 -7.12 -16.79 -0.08
N GLU A 160 -6.73 -17.93 0.49
CA GLU A 160 -5.41 -18.55 0.24
C GLU A 160 -5.13 -18.80 -1.24
N LYS A 161 -6.16 -19.21 -2.00
CA LYS A 161 -6.05 -19.43 -3.45
C LYS A 161 -5.95 -18.14 -4.27
N ARG A 162 -6.45 -17.02 -3.73
CA ARG A 162 -6.46 -15.71 -4.39
C ARG A 162 -5.25 -14.84 -4.02
N ALA A 163 -4.68 -15.07 -2.83
CA ALA A 163 -3.46 -14.42 -2.40
C ALA A 163 -2.28 -14.92 -3.26
N LYS A 164 -1.55 -13.99 -3.88
CA LYS A 164 -0.40 -14.31 -4.75
C LYS A 164 0.94 -14.30 -3.99
N THR A 165 0.93 -13.91 -2.72
CA THR A 165 2.12 -13.78 -1.88
C THR A 165 1.84 -14.40 -0.52
N LEU A 166 2.73 -15.31 -0.10
CA LEU A 166 2.63 -15.99 1.19
C LEU A 166 3.13 -15.08 2.33
N PRO A 167 2.56 -15.23 3.55
CA PRO A 167 3.09 -14.58 4.73
C PRO A 167 4.37 -15.30 5.16
N ILE A 168 5.24 -14.62 5.91
CA ILE A 168 6.41 -15.20 6.59
C ILE A 168 6.14 -15.21 8.08
#